data_AF-A0A1I4AHZ7-F1
#
_entry.id   AF-A0A1I4AHZ7-F1
#
_cell.length_a   1.000
_cell.length_b   1.000
_cell.length_c   1.000
_cell.angle_alpha   90.00
_cell.angle_beta   90.00
_cell.angle_gamma   90.00
#
_symmetry.space_group_name_H-M   'P 1'
#
loop_
_entity.id
_entity.type
_entity.pdbx_description
1 polymer ?
#
loop_
_entity_poly.entity_id
_entity_poly.type
_entity_poly.pdbx_seq_one_letter_code
_entity_poly.pdbx_strand_id
1 'polypeptide(L)'
;MNNTEETTKRIRTILLKDWDPLGVGDNPNLADEYDAYIPSVLALLGNHCTVDELERHLLGVEASWELAPDSTAAQTARKIFDTLQECQDRDA
;
A
#
# COMPACT_ATOMS: atom_id res chain seq x y z
N MET A 1 -10.94 -17.18 9.79
CA MET A 1 -10.58 -15.94 10.50
C MET A 1 -9.11 -15.56 10.22
N ASN A 2 -8.64 -15.63 8.97
CA ASN A 2 -7.20 -15.63 8.68
C ASN A 2 -6.82 -14.85 7.39
N ASN A 3 -7.62 -13.87 6.95
CA ASN A 3 -7.29 -13.10 5.74
C ASN A 3 -6.33 -11.93 6.01
N THR A 4 -6.31 -11.37 7.22
CA THR A 4 -5.57 -10.12 7.49
C THR A 4 -4.06 -10.27 7.28
N GLU A 5 -3.46 -11.38 7.72
CA GLU A 5 -2.02 -11.61 7.55
C GLU A 5 -1.61 -11.80 6.08
N GLU A 6 -2.43 -12.50 5.29
CA GLU A 6 -2.18 -12.69 3.85
C GLU A 6 -2.42 -11.39 3.06
N THR A 7 -3.43 -10.61 3.43
CA THR A 7 -3.64 -9.26 2.88
C THR A 7 -2.46 -8.34 3.23
N THR A 8 -1.99 -8.35 4.47
CA THR A 8 -0.81 -7.59 4.92
C THR A 8 0.43 -7.93 4.09
N LYS A 9 0.74 -9.22 3.88
CA LYS A 9 1.88 -9.64 3.06
C LYS A 9 1.76 -9.20 1.61
N ARG A 10 0.56 -9.28 1.03
CA ARG A 10 0.30 -8.82 -0.35
C ARG A 10 0.50 -7.31 -0.48
N ILE A 11 -0.08 -6.53 0.43
CA ILE A 11 0.08 -5.07 0.45
C ILE A 11 1.56 -4.72 0.63
N ARG A 12 2.26 -5.34 1.59
CA ARG A 12 3.70 -5.13 1.78
C ARG A 12 4.48 -5.38 0.49
N THR A 13 4.18 -6.47 -0.20
CA THR A 13 4.86 -6.82 -1.46
C THR A 13 4.62 -5.77 -2.54
N ILE A 14 3.40 -5.25 -2.66
CA ILE A 14 3.07 -4.21 -3.65
C ILE A 14 3.76 -2.89 -3.28
N LEU A 15 3.70 -2.48 -2.01
CA LEU A 15 4.37 -1.25 -1.55
C LEU A 15 5.89 -1.30 -1.80
N LEU A 16 6.54 -2.42 -1.52
CA LEU A 16 7.99 -2.59 -1.70
C LEU A 16 8.42 -2.78 -3.17
N LYS A 17 7.53 -3.25 -4.06
CA LYS A 17 7.88 -3.50 -5.47
C LYS A 17 7.46 -2.39 -6.41
N ASP A 18 6.30 -1.79 -6.18
CA ASP A 18 5.67 -0.85 -7.12
C ASP A 18 5.73 0.60 -6.65
N TRP A 19 5.70 0.85 -5.33
CA TRP A 19 5.73 2.22 -4.80
C TRP A 19 7.14 2.66 -4.44
N ASP A 20 7.82 1.87 -3.60
CA ASP A 20 9.16 2.05 -3.01
C ASP A 20 9.97 3.31 -3.44
N PRO A 21 9.55 4.51 -3.00
CA PRO A 21 10.21 5.74 -3.42
C PRO A 21 11.58 5.93 -2.74
N LEU A 22 11.83 5.19 -1.66
CA LEU A 22 13.08 5.22 -0.90
C LEU A 22 14.07 4.12 -1.30
N GLY A 23 13.69 3.18 -2.17
CA GLY A 23 14.55 2.04 -2.51
C GLY A 23 14.72 1.03 -1.36
N VAL A 24 13.78 0.98 -0.40
CA VAL A 24 13.78 0.07 0.74
C VAL A 24 13.65 -1.39 0.32
N GLY A 25 13.08 -1.68 -0.85
CA GLY A 25 12.97 -3.04 -1.40
C GLY A 25 14.31 -3.78 -1.49
N ASP A 26 15.43 -3.06 -1.56
CA ASP A 26 16.80 -3.60 -1.55
C ASP A 26 17.41 -3.70 -0.14
N ASN A 27 16.80 -3.06 0.87
CA ASN A 27 17.27 -3.04 2.25
C ASN A 27 16.26 -3.69 3.24
N PRO A 28 16.42 -4.99 3.56
CA PRO A 28 15.48 -5.73 4.40
C PRO A 28 15.38 -5.20 5.85
N ASN A 29 16.33 -4.37 6.32
CA ASN A 29 16.25 -3.76 7.66
C ASN A 29 15.23 -2.63 7.74
N LEU A 30 14.88 -2.02 6.62
CA LEU A 30 13.89 -0.94 6.56
C LEU A 30 12.48 -1.46 6.22
N ALA A 31 12.35 -2.74 5.87
CA ALA A 31 11.06 -3.38 5.61
C ALA A 31 10.15 -3.40 6.86
N ASP A 32 10.73 -3.48 8.06
CA ASP A 32 10.00 -3.43 9.34
C ASP A 32 9.44 -2.02 9.62
N GLU A 33 10.06 -0.97 9.07
CA GLU A 33 9.51 0.39 9.16
C GLU A 33 8.29 0.57 8.25
N TYR A 34 8.22 -0.17 7.14
CA TYR A 34 7.04 -0.17 6.27
C TYR A 34 5.82 -0.81 6.95
N ASP A 35 6.05 -1.76 7.86
CA ASP A 35 5.01 -2.42 8.65
C ASP A 35 4.18 -1.44 9.50
N ALA A 36 4.74 -0.29 9.87
CA ALA A 36 4.00 0.75 10.59
C ALA A 36 2.90 1.41 9.72
N TYR A 37 3.07 1.44 8.38
CA TYR A 37 2.12 2.07 7.46
C TYR A 37 1.05 1.10 6.96
N ILE A 38 1.35 -0.21 6.90
CA ILE A 38 0.40 -1.25 6.47
C ILE A 38 -0.93 -1.21 7.23
N PRO A 39 -1.00 -1.10 8.58
CA PRO A 39 -2.27 -1.05 9.29
C PRO A 39 -3.09 0.19 8.94
N SER A 40 -2.46 1.33 8.64
CA SER A 40 -3.17 2.54 8.19
C SER A 40 -3.76 2.36 6.79
N VAL A 41 -3.01 1.75 5.87
CA VAL A 41 -3.49 1.39 4.53
C VAL A 41 -4.64 0.38 4.62
N LEU A 42 -4.52 -0.64 5.48
CA LEU A 42 -5.59 -1.63 5.72
C LEU A 42 -6.85 -1.00 6.31
N ALA A 43 -6.70 -0.06 7.24
CA ALA A 43 -7.84 0.64 7.84
C ALA A 43 -8.59 1.49 6.80
N LEU A 44 -7.87 2.17 5.91
CA LEU A 44 -8.47 2.89 4.78
C LEU A 44 -9.26 1.92 3.89
N LEU A 45 -8.63 0.81 3.49
CA LEU A 45 -9.27 -0.21 2.64
C LEU A 45 -10.53 -0.82 3.29
N GLY A 46 -10.50 -1.07 4.60
CA GLY A 46 -11.65 -1.58 5.36
C GLY A 46 -12.83 -0.61 5.43
N ASN A 47 -12.59 0.69 5.20
CA ASN A 47 -13.61 1.73 5.18
C ASN A 47 -14.18 2.01 3.77
N HIS A 48 -13.93 1.16 2.77
CA HIS A 48 -14.28 1.41 1.36
C HIS A 48 -13.66 2.72 0.81
N CYS A 49 -12.42 3.01 1.24
CA CYS A 49 -11.59 4.06 0.66
C CYS A 49 -11.57 4.00 -0.86
N THR A 50 -11.58 5.15 -1.52
CA THR A 50 -11.39 5.27 -2.96
C THR A 50 -9.91 5.22 -3.35
N VAL A 51 -9.61 4.93 -4.63
CA VAL A 51 -8.22 4.96 -5.14
C VAL A 51 -7.54 6.31 -4.87
N ASP A 52 -8.29 7.41 -4.99
CA ASP A 52 -7.82 8.78 -4.74
C ASP A 52 -7.45 9.03 -3.27
N GLU A 53 -8.22 8.48 -2.33
CA GLU A 53 -7.89 8.58 -0.90
C GLU A 53 -6.63 7.79 -0.54
N LEU A 54 -6.45 6.61 -1.15
CA LEU A 54 -5.24 5.81 -0.97
C LEU A 54 -4.02 6.49 -1.58
N GLU A 55 -4.17 7.07 -2.78
CA GLU A 55 -3.13 7.88 -3.43
C GLU A 55 -2.73 9.07 -2.54
N ARG A 56 -3.70 9.85 -2.04
CA ARG A 56 -3.43 10.96 -1.12
C ARG A 56 -2.71 10.54 0.14
N HIS A 57 -3.01 9.34 0.66
CA HIS A 57 -2.30 8.79 1.80
C HIS A 57 -0.82 8.52 1.47
N LEU A 58 -0.53 7.86 0.35
CA LEU A 58 0.84 7.58 -0.10
C LEU A 58 1.63 8.87 -0.37
N LEU A 59 1.02 9.84 -1.06
CA LEU A 59 1.62 11.16 -1.29
C LEU A 59 1.92 11.89 0.03
N GLY A 60 1.07 11.72 1.05
CA GLY A 60 1.33 12.27 2.38
C GLY A 60 2.56 11.68 3.06
N VAL A 61 2.84 10.38 2.84
CA VAL A 61 4.05 9.73 3.34
C VAL A 61 5.29 10.24 2.60
N GLU A 62 5.23 10.34 1.27
CA GLU A 62 6.31 10.93 0.45
C GLU A 62 6.63 12.36 0.90
N ALA A 63 5.61 13.18 1.12
CA ALA A 63 5.77 14.54 1.60
C ALA A 63 6.38 14.60 3.00
N SER A 64 6.08 13.63 3.87
CA SER A 64 6.71 13.51 5.20
C SER A 64 8.20 13.16 5.11
N TRP A 65 8.65 12.59 4.00
CA TRP A 65 10.05 12.32 3.70
C TRP A 65 10.71 13.42 2.85
N GLU A 66 10.03 14.56 2.68
CA GLU A 66 10.50 15.68 1.86
C GLU A 66 10.77 15.27 0.39
N LEU A 67 10.11 14.22 -0.09
CA LEU A 67 10.23 13.75 -1.47
C LEU A 67 9.27 14.50 -2.39
N ALA A 68 9.66 14.62 -3.66
CA ALA A 68 8.76 15.10 -4.70
C ALA A 68 7.70 14.02 -4.99
N PRO A 69 6.43 14.41 -5.20
CA PRO A 69 5.38 13.46 -5.52
C PRO A 69 5.71 12.76 -6.84
N ASP A 70 5.88 11.44 -6.79
CA ASP A 70 6.13 10.64 -7.99
C ASP A 70 4.83 10.02 -8.53
N SER A 71 4.82 9.70 -9.82
CA SER A 71 3.66 9.08 -10.48
C SER A 71 3.46 7.60 -10.09
N THR A 72 4.38 7.02 -9.29
CA THR A 72 4.24 5.66 -8.73
C THR A 72 3.19 5.56 -7.63
N ALA A 73 2.92 6.61 -6.86
CA ALA A 73 1.90 6.61 -5.80
C ALA A 73 0.50 6.30 -6.36
N ALA A 74 0.09 7.01 -7.41
CA ALA A 74 -1.19 6.83 -8.09
C ALA A 74 -1.32 5.42 -8.72
N GLN A 75 -0.26 4.94 -9.37
CA GLN A 75 -0.23 3.60 -9.96
C GLN A 75 -0.35 2.50 -8.90
N THR A 76 0.39 2.64 -7.80
CA THR A 76 0.37 1.68 -6.70
C THR A 76 -0.99 1.65 -6.04
N ALA A 77 -1.58 2.82 -5.75
CA ALA A 77 -2.92 2.91 -5.17
C ALA A 77 -3.96 2.17 -6.04
N ARG A 78 -3.93 2.39 -7.36
CA ARG A 78 -4.81 1.67 -8.30
C ARG A 78 -4.58 0.16 -8.24
N LYS A 79 -3.33 -0.28 -8.23
CA LYS A 79 -2.97 -1.71 -8.24
C LYS A 79 -3.37 -2.43 -6.96
N ILE A 80 -3.18 -1.79 -5.80
CA ILE A 80 -3.65 -2.30 -4.50
C ILE A 80 -5.17 -2.48 -4.55
N PHE A 81 -5.88 -1.48 -5.06
CA PHE A 81 -7.34 -1.51 -5.16
C PHE A 81 -7.83 -2.65 -6.06
N ASP A 82 -7.24 -2.81 -7.25
CA ASP A 82 -7.56 -3.87 -8.22
C ASP A 82 -7.32 -5.26 -7.62
N THR A 83 -6.15 -5.46 -7.00
CA THR A 83 -5.75 -6.73 -6.37
C THR A 83 -6.72 -7.17 -5.26
N LEU A 84 -7.33 -6.21 -4.55
CA LEU A 84 -8.24 -6.50 -3.45
C LEU A 84 -9.69 -6.71 -3.93
N GLN A 85 -10.13 -5.98 -4.95
CA GLN A 85 -11.42 -6.21 -5.60
C GLN A 85 -11.48 -7.61 -6.24
N GLU A 86 -10.41 -8.06 -6.89
CA GLU A 86 -10.30 -9.43 -7.42
C GLU A 86 -10.37 -10.52 -6.34
N CYS A 87 -10.04 -10.18 -5.08
CA CYS A 87 -10.13 -11.11 -3.96
C CYS A 87 -11.54 -11.15 -3.34
N GLN A 88 -12.36 -10.10 -3.50
CA GLN A 88 -13.72 -10.03 -2.96
C GLN A 88 -14.76 -10.66 -3.90
N ASP A 89 -14.52 -10.65 -5.21
CA ASP A 89 -15.45 -11.20 -6.23
C ASP A 89 -15.37 -12.74 -6.38
N ARG A 90 -14.35 -13.40 -5.82
CA ARG A 90 -14.19 -14.87 -5.92
C ARG A 90 -14.94 -15.68 -4.86
N ASP A 91 -15.60 -15.00 -3.92
CA ASP A 91 -16.39 -15.61 -2.86
C ASP A 91 -17.92 -15.44 -3.07
N ALA A 92 -18.36 -15.00 -4.26
CA ALA A 92 -19.77 -14.84 -4.64
C ALA A 92 -20.35 -16.06 -5.37
#